data_AF-A0A532UQA5-F1
#
_entry.id   AF-A0A532UQA5-F1
#
_cell.length_a   1.000
_cell.length_b   1.000
_cell.length_c   1.000
_cell.angle_alpha   90.00
_cell.angle_beta   90.00
_cell.angle_gamma   90.00
#
_symmetry.space_group_name_H-M   'P 1'
#
loop_
_entity.id
_entity.type
_entity.pdbx_description
1 polymer ?
#
loop_
_entity_poly.entity_id
_entity_poly.type
_entity_poly.pdbx_seq_one_letter_code
_entity_poly.pdbx_strand_id
1 'polypeptide(L)'
;MKKIVITSLIVMMVAGTTFAAPEGIPDAERLYKFNIIGVENEKSMDQGSGKVIFVDLNGKSKINLVCSDDEEVLALYPDLEEGSFDILDKNATNDDGAILALPDPDLDPYIVGEKGDADVWSAYSLYIRPLGKPGGWATITTCADLLDSTFAGLLPGKLVSVLNREGDLGGFCSIEQVGKEITERPKGKSVFTNVTAELLTIVFQVTVDLDGDGIADETVCVRVPIFDDIIENEYWEYDNHGLKLLQVWIYDNETDVSEGDGELEGC
;
A
#
# COMPACT_ATOMS: atom_id res chain seq x y z
N MET A 1 -8.15 -44.57 62.56
CA MET A 1 -7.81 -43.15 62.27
C MET A 1 -7.13 -43.10 60.91
N LYS A 2 -7.86 -42.68 59.87
CA LYS A 2 -7.35 -42.58 58.49
C LYS A 2 -6.55 -41.27 58.35
N LYS A 3 -5.27 -41.35 58.01
CA LYS A 3 -4.44 -40.18 57.69
C LYS A 3 -4.72 -39.79 56.24
N ILE A 4 -5.37 -38.64 56.04
CA ILE A 4 -5.53 -38.01 54.74
C ILE A 4 -4.24 -37.25 54.46
N VAL A 5 -3.52 -37.64 53.41
CA VAL A 5 -2.37 -36.91 52.88
C VAL A 5 -2.89 -35.94 51.84
N ILE A 6 -2.80 -34.63 52.14
CA ILE A 6 -3.13 -33.56 51.20
C ILE A 6 -1.84 -33.20 50.47
N THR A 7 -1.72 -33.62 49.21
CA THR A 7 -0.63 -33.22 48.32
C THR A 7 -0.98 -31.86 47.73
N SER A 8 -0.28 -30.81 48.16
CA SER A 8 -0.41 -29.46 47.62
C SER A 8 0.29 -29.40 46.26
N LEU A 9 -0.49 -29.18 45.20
CA LEU A 9 0.00 -28.99 43.84
C LEU A 9 0.45 -27.52 43.70
N ILE A 10 1.75 -27.28 43.65
CA ILE A 10 2.32 -25.97 43.36
C ILE A 10 2.23 -25.76 41.84
N VAL A 11 1.32 -24.90 41.41
CA VAL A 11 1.23 -24.42 40.03
C VAL A 11 2.31 -23.36 39.85
N MET A 12 3.41 -23.71 39.17
CA MET A 12 4.38 -22.73 38.68
C MET A 12 3.71 -21.92 37.56
N MET A 13 3.32 -20.68 37.85
CA MET A 13 3.02 -19.69 36.82
C MET A 13 4.32 -19.40 36.07
N VAL A 14 4.45 -19.92 34.86
CA VAL A 14 5.47 -19.49 33.91
C VAL A 14 5.03 -18.09 33.45
N ALA A 15 5.66 -17.05 33.98
CA ALA A 15 5.52 -15.71 33.44
C ALA A 15 6.10 -15.74 32.02
N GLY A 16 5.23 -15.79 31.01
CA GLY A 16 5.62 -15.59 29.62
C GLY A 16 6.28 -14.21 29.52
N THR A 17 7.47 -14.17 28.96
CA THR A 17 8.10 -12.90 28.59
C THR A 17 7.25 -12.29 27.48
N THR A 18 6.42 -11.32 27.83
CA THR A 18 5.76 -10.48 26.84
C THR A 18 6.85 -9.62 26.21
N PHE A 19 7.28 -9.97 25.00
CA PHE A 19 8.07 -9.06 24.20
C PHE A 19 7.19 -7.84 23.92
N ALA A 20 7.67 -6.64 24.26
CA ALA A 20 6.96 -5.41 23.93
C ALA A 20 6.74 -5.38 22.42
N ALA A 21 5.49 -5.15 22.02
CA ALA A 21 5.15 -5.01 20.62
C ALA A 21 5.92 -3.80 20.01
N PRO A 22 6.27 -3.83 18.72
CA PRO A 22 6.83 -2.65 18.05
C PRO A 22 5.95 -1.42 18.26
N GLU A 23 6.56 -0.23 18.28
CA GLU A 23 5.81 1.03 18.35
C GLU A 23 5.19 1.36 16.99
N GLY A 24 4.08 2.10 17.02
CA GLY A 24 3.42 2.64 15.83
C GLY A 24 2.52 1.64 15.09
N ILE A 25 2.18 0.52 15.73
CA ILE A 25 1.22 -0.46 15.22
C ILE A 25 -0.11 -0.35 15.98
N PRO A 26 -1.24 -0.70 15.36
CA PRO A 26 -2.54 -0.70 16.01
C PRO A 26 -2.68 -1.89 16.97
N ASP A 27 -3.65 -1.81 17.88
CA ASP A 27 -4.10 -2.94 18.69
C ASP A 27 -5.12 -3.79 17.90
N ALA A 28 -4.62 -4.45 16.84
CA ALA A 28 -5.41 -5.23 15.90
C ALA A 28 -4.68 -6.51 15.47
N GLU A 29 -5.39 -7.45 14.85
CA GLU A 29 -4.77 -8.67 14.31
C GLU A 29 -3.90 -8.33 13.09
N ARG A 30 -2.68 -8.88 13.05
CA ARG A 30 -1.82 -8.74 11.88
C ARG A 30 -2.13 -9.85 10.89
N LEU A 31 -2.80 -9.50 9.81
CA LEU A 31 -3.18 -10.38 8.70
C LEU A 31 -1.96 -10.87 7.92
N TYR A 32 -1.04 -9.95 7.57
CA TYR A 32 0.09 -10.29 6.72
C TYR A 32 1.36 -9.51 7.07
N LYS A 33 2.51 -10.04 6.65
CA LYS A 33 3.82 -9.42 6.81
C LYS A 33 4.75 -9.83 5.68
N PHE A 34 5.41 -8.85 5.09
CA PHE A 34 6.51 -9.07 4.18
C PHE A 34 7.62 -8.03 4.38
N ASN A 35 8.72 -8.19 3.65
CA ASN A 35 9.78 -7.18 3.58
C ASN A 35 10.09 -6.86 2.12
N ILE A 36 10.37 -5.59 1.85
CA ILE A 36 10.97 -5.13 0.60
C ILE A 36 12.47 -4.95 0.86
N ILE A 37 13.32 -5.62 0.08
CA ILE A 37 14.77 -5.70 0.30
C ILE A 37 15.50 -5.12 -0.90
N GLY A 38 16.21 -4.01 -0.68
CA GLY A 38 17.09 -3.40 -1.67
C GLY A 38 18.37 -4.22 -1.88
N VAL A 39 18.65 -4.60 -3.14
CA VAL A 39 19.79 -5.44 -3.52
C VAL A 39 20.66 -4.77 -4.59
N GLU A 40 21.97 -5.02 -4.55
CA GLU A 40 22.94 -4.37 -5.46
C GLU A 40 22.99 -5.01 -6.84
N ASN A 41 22.58 -6.27 -6.94
CA ASN A 41 22.60 -7.03 -8.17
C ASN A 41 21.22 -7.64 -8.35
N GLU A 42 20.83 -7.72 -9.61
CA GLU A 42 19.66 -8.44 -10.08
C GLU A 42 19.55 -9.83 -9.44
N LYS A 43 18.32 -10.21 -9.12
CA LYS A 43 17.95 -11.53 -8.65
C LYS A 43 17.40 -12.35 -9.81
N SER A 44 17.53 -13.65 -9.67
CA SER A 44 16.95 -14.64 -10.59
C SER A 44 15.90 -15.51 -9.89
N MET A 45 15.35 -15.01 -8.78
CA MET A 45 14.47 -15.80 -7.90
C MET A 45 13.12 -15.11 -7.85
N ASP A 46 12.22 -15.62 -8.67
CA ASP A 46 10.87 -15.10 -8.80
C ASP A 46 9.96 -15.81 -7.78
N GLN A 47 10.25 -17.09 -7.47
CA GLN A 47 9.52 -17.90 -6.49
C GLN A 47 10.44 -18.58 -5.46
N GLY A 48 9.93 -18.81 -4.24
CA GLY A 48 10.67 -19.51 -3.17
C GLY A 48 10.02 -19.40 -1.79
N SER A 49 10.72 -19.79 -0.72
CA SER A 49 10.21 -19.62 0.65
C SER A 49 10.45 -18.20 1.18
N GLY A 50 9.51 -17.69 1.99
CA GLY A 50 9.61 -16.38 2.67
C GLY A 50 8.89 -15.23 1.97
N LYS A 51 8.25 -14.35 2.75
CA LYS A 51 7.45 -13.22 2.26
C LYS A 51 8.36 -12.00 2.05
N VAL A 52 8.97 -11.92 0.86
CA VAL A 52 9.98 -10.91 0.50
C VAL A 52 9.80 -10.49 -0.94
N ILE A 53 9.95 -9.19 -1.20
CA ILE A 53 10.13 -8.61 -2.54
C ILE A 53 11.55 -8.03 -2.61
N PHE A 54 12.28 -8.30 -3.68
CA PHE A 54 13.58 -7.73 -3.98
C PHE A 54 13.43 -6.57 -4.96
N VAL A 55 14.02 -5.44 -4.63
CA VAL A 55 14.03 -4.23 -5.46
C VAL A 55 15.47 -3.78 -5.66
N ASP A 56 15.71 -2.95 -6.65
CA ASP A 56 17.03 -2.35 -6.84
C ASP A 56 17.42 -1.54 -5.61
N LEU A 57 18.68 -1.60 -5.20
CA LEU A 57 19.16 -0.82 -4.07
C LEU A 57 19.16 0.68 -4.38
N ASN A 58 19.38 1.03 -5.65
CA ASN A 58 19.38 2.41 -6.11
C ASN A 58 18.67 2.45 -7.46
N GLY A 59 17.64 3.29 -7.56
CA GLY A 59 16.79 3.38 -8.74
C GLY A 59 15.39 2.81 -8.50
N LYS A 60 14.60 2.78 -9.57
CA LYS A 60 13.18 2.46 -9.54
C LYS A 60 12.95 1.00 -9.85
N SER A 61 12.03 0.40 -9.10
CA SER A 61 11.53 -0.96 -9.31
C SER A 61 10.01 -0.96 -9.38
N LYS A 62 9.45 -1.84 -10.21
CA LYS A 62 7.99 -2.04 -10.34
C LYS A 62 7.52 -3.12 -9.38
N ILE A 63 6.52 -2.83 -8.55
CA ILE A 63 5.78 -3.85 -7.79
C ILE A 63 4.33 -3.79 -8.26
N ASN A 64 3.96 -4.67 -9.19
CA ASN A 64 2.59 -4.77 -9.69
C ASN A 64 1.64 -5.23 -8.58
N LEU A 65 0.43 -4.68 -8.57
CA LEU A 65 -0.65 -5.06 -7.68
C LEU A 65 -1.68 -5.87 -8.46
N VAL A 66 -2.20 -6.92 -7.86
CA VAL A 66 -3.32 -7.69 -8.43
C VAL A 66 -4.36 -7.96 -7.35
N CYS A 67 -5.64 -7.89 -7.73
CA CYS A 67 -6.75 -8.10 -6.81
C CYS A 67 -6.93 -9.60 -6.55
N SER A 68 -6.81 -10.03 -5.29
CA SER A 68 -7.03 -11.44 -4.92
C SER A 68 -8.49 -11.84 -4.92
N ASP A 69 -9.42 -10.89 -5.07
CA ASP A 69 -10.87 -11.14 -5.16
C ASP A 69 -11.35 -11.24 -6.61
N ASP A 70 -10.47 -10.94 -7.58
CA ASP A 70 -10.79 -10.98 -9.00
C ASP A 70 -10.72 -12.41 -9.57
N GLU A 71 -11.80 -12.85 -10.22
CA GLU A 71 -11.92 -14.20 -10.78
C GLU A 71 -10.88 -14.50 -11.89
N GLU A 72 -10.48 -13.50 -12.68
CA GLU A 72 -9.46 -13.63 -13.72
C GLU A 72 -8.07 -13.80 -13.09
N VAL A 73 -7.76 -13.04 -12.04
CA VAL A 73 -6.51 -13.18 -11.27
C VAL A 73 -6.45 -14.56 -10.61
N LEU A 74 -7.51 -15.01 -9.95
CA LEU A 74 -7.58 -16.35 -9.34
C LEU A 74 -7.44 -17.47 -10.38
N ALA A 75 -7.92 -17.28 -11.61
CA ALA A 75 -7.73 -18.23 -12.71
C ALA A 75 -6.27 -18.28 -13.20
N LEU A 76 -5.54 -17.16 -13.15
CA LEU A 76 -4.11 -17.09 -13.49
C LEU A 76 -3.23 -17.67 -12.38
N TYR A 77 -3.64 -17.55 -11.12
CA TYR A 77 -2.91 -17.99 -9.94
C TYR A 77 -3.75 -18.98 -9.11
N PRO A 78 -3.86 -20.25 -9.52
CA PRO A 78 -4.76 -21.22 -8.88
C PRO A 78 -4.39 -21.62 -7.45
N ASP A 79 -3.19 -21.25 -6.98
CA ASP A 79 -2.75 -21.44 -5.59
C ASP A 79 -3.02 -20.19 -4.71
N LEU A 80 -3.49 -19.08 -5.30
CA LEU A 80 -3.93 -17.89 -4.58
C LEU A 80 -5.33 -18.14 -4.01
N GLU A 81 -5.52 -17.83 -2.73
CA GLU A 81 -6.83 -17.90 -2.09
C GLU A 81 -7.55 -16.54 -2.28
N GLU A 82 -8.86 -16.58 -2.52
CA GLU A 82 -9.72 -15.39 -2.53
C GLU A 82 -9.60 -14.62 -1.21
N GLY A 83 -9.55 -13.28 -1.26
CA GLY A 83 -9.36 -12.43 -0.08
C GLY A 83 -7.99 -12.52 0.58
N SER A 84 -7.01 -13.16 -0.04
CA SER A 84 -5.70 -13.40 0.57
C SER A 84 -4.62 -12.42 0.12
N PHE A 85 -3.72 -12.09 1.04
CA PHE A 85 -2.49 -11.38 0.72
C PHE A 85 -1.43 -12.38 0.29
N ASP A 86 -0.77 -12.18 -0.85
CA ASP A 86 0.40 -12.97 -1.20
C ASP A 86 1.42 -12.28 -2.11
N ILE A 87 2.63 -12.84 -2.21
CA ILE A 87 3.65 -12.39 -3.15
C ILE A 87 3.79 -13.47 -4.23
N LEU A 88 3.28 -13.16 -5.40
CA LEU A 88 3.23 -14.06 -6.56
C LEU A 88 4.54 -14.04 -7.35
N ASP A 89 5.20 -12.88 -7.36
CA ASP A 89 6.56 -12.71 -7.85
C ASP A 89 7.35 -11.82 -6.89
N LYS A 90 8.53 -12.28 -6.49
CA LYS A 90 9.42 -11.62 -5.54
C LYS A 90 10.43 -10.69 -6.20
N ASN A 91 10.58 -10.72 -7.51
CA ASN A 91 11.70 -10.09 -8.19
C ASN A 91 11.24 -8.82 -8.89
N ALA A 92 11.65 -7.66 -8.38
CA ALA A 92 11.45 -6.38 -9.03
C ALA A 92 12.77 -5.78 -9.56
N THR A 93 13.79 -6.62 -9.76
CA THR A 93 15.11 -6.20 -10.27
C THR A 93 15.32 -6.53 -11.74
N ASN A 94 14.32 -7.16 -12.34
CA ASN A 94 14.15 -7.51 -13.76
C ASN A 94 13.02 -6.66 -14.38
N ASP A 95 12.85 -6.77 -15.69
CA ASP A 95 11.98 -5.88 -16.48
C ASP A 95 10.46 -6.07 -16.21
N ASP A 96 10.03 -7.24 -15.75
CA ASP A 96 8.62 -7.59 -15.48
C ASP A 96 8.12 -7.13 -14.11
N GLY A 97 9.03 -6.90 -13.17
CA GLY A 97 8.68 -6.43 -11.82
C GLY A 97 8.12 -7.52 -10.91
N ALA A 98 8.01 -7.19 -9.62
CA ALA A 98 7.39 -8.09 -8.65
C ALA A 98 5.86 -8.05 -8.77
N ILE A 99 5.18 -9.02 -8.15
CA ILE A 99 3.71 -9.09 -8.13
C ILE A 99 3.25 -9.34 -6.69
N LEU A 100 2.44 -8.41 -6.18
CA LEU A 100 1.81 -8.44 -4.86
C LEU A 100 0.30 -8.60 -5.05
N ALA A 101 -0.25 -9.68 -4.51
CA ALA A 101 -1.69 -9.90 -4.43
C ALA A 101 -2.23 -9.27 -3.14
N LEU A 102 -3.27 -8.45 -3.28
CA LEU A 102 -4.00 -7.82 -2.19
C LEU A 102 -5.50 -8.00 -2.43
N PRO A 103 -6.32 -8.15 -1.37
CA PRO A 103 -7.76 -8.02 -1.51
C PRO A 103 -8.16 -6.59 -1.84
N ASP A 104 -9.36 -6.44 -2.40
CA ASP A 104 -10.03 -5.17 -2.57
C ASP A 104 -10.06 -4.41 -1.23
N PRO A 105 -9.64 -3.13 -1.19
CA PRO A 105 -9.67 -2.35 0.04
C PRO A 105 -11.08 -1.95 0.48
N ASP A 106 -12.14 -2.25 -0.27
CA ASP A 106 -13.57 -2.04 0.03
C ASP A 106 -13.91 -0.58 0.34
N LEU A 107 -13.42 0.35 -0.50
CA LEU A 107 -13.75 1.78 -0.41
C LEU A 107 -14.14 2.34 -1.78
N ASP A 108 -14.90 3.44 -1.79
CA ASP A 108 -15.42 4.08 -3.00
C ASP A 108 -14.49 5.22 -3.47
N PRO A 109 -14.44 5.51 -4.79
CA PRO A 109 -13.78 6.71 -5.29
C PRO A 109 -14.60 7.96 -4.94
N TYR A 110 -13.92 9.08 -4.70
CA TYR A 110 -14.58 10.32 -4.33
C TYR A 110 -13.78 11.57 -4.69
N ILE A 111 -14.46 12.73 -4.75
CA ILE A 111 -13.80 14.02 -4.87
C ILE A 111 -13.25 14.43 -3.51
N VAL A 112 -11.94 14.70 -3.45
CA VAL A 112 -11.24 15.19 -2.26
C VAL A 112 -11.93 16.45 -1.73
N GLY A 113 -12.26 16.46 -0.44
CA GLY A 113 -13.04 17.54 0.19
C GLY A 113 -14.56 17.44 0.02
N GLU A 114 -15.06 16.59 -0.88
CA GLU A 114 -16.49 16.39 -1.18
C GLU A 114 -16.88 14.90 -1.19
N LYS A 115 -16.49 14.14 -0.16
CA LYS A 115 -16.73 12.68 -0.11
C LYS A 115 -18.18 12.22 -0.23
N GLY A 116 -19.15 13.08 0.05
CA GLY A 116 -20.58 12.72 -0.05
C GLY A 116 -20.94 11.51 0.81
N ASP A 117 -21.55 10.50 0.16
CA ASP A 117 -21.93 9.22 0.76
C ASP A 117 -20.92 8.08 0.48
N ALA A 118 -19.77 8.39 -0.14
CA ALA A 118 -18.74 7.40 -0.47
C ALA A 118 -18.20 6.72 0.79
N ASP A 119 -17.96 5.40 0.72
CA ASP A 119 -17.17 4.72 1.74
C ASP A 119 -15.70 5.11 1.60
N VAL A 120 -15.13 5.67 2.67
CA VAL A 120 -13.73 6.13 2.70
C VAL A 120 -12.90 5.32 3.70
N TRP A 121 -13.44 4.22 4.21
CA TRP A 121 -12.77 3.36 5.18
C TRP A 121 -12.22 2.12 4.48
N SER A 122 -10.89 2.04 4.35
CA SER A 122 -10.30 0.81 3.84
C SER A 122 -10.48 -0.32 4.83
N ALA A 123 -10.89 -1.52 4.39
CA ALA A 123 -11.13 -2.71 5.22
C ALA A 123 -9.87 -3.23 5.94
N TYR A 124 -8.67 -2.86 5.46
CA TYR A 124 -7.41 -3.22 6.09
C TYR A 124 -6.42 -2.05 6.06
N SER A 125 -5.38 -2.14 6.88
CA SER A 125 -4.41 -1.05 7.02
C SER A 125 -2.98 -1.48 6.78
N LEU A 126 -2.20 -0.65 6.09
CA LEU A 126 -0.78 -0.86 5.82
C LEU A 126 0.06 -0.03 6.78
N TYR A 127 1.00 -0.72 7.44
CA TYR A 127 1.98 -0.11 8.32
C TYR A 127 3.39 -0.47 7.87
N ILE A 128 4.24 0.54 7.73
CA ILE A 128 5.63 0.32 7.31
C ILE A 128 6.65 0.85 8.30
N ARG A 129 7.84 0.27 8.29
CA ARG A 129 9.01 0.86 8.93
C ARG A 129 10.32 0.51 8.21
N PRO A 130 11.29 1.44 8.17
CA PRO A 130 12.61 1.13 7.65
C PRO A 130 13.48 0.39 8.67
N LEU A 131 14.23 -0.60 8.21
CA LEU A 131 15.17 -1.41 8.98
C LEU A 131 16.51 -1.55 8.23
N GLY A 132 17.46 -2.27 8.84
CA GLY A 132 18.79 -2.45 8.27
C GLY A 132 19.72 -1.27 8.52
N LYS A 133 20.64 -1.03 7.56
CA LYS A 133 21.71 -0.03 7.68
C LYS A 133 21.13 1.40 7.60
N PRO A 134 21.46 2.28 8.57
CA PRO A 134 21.02 3.68 8.54
C PRO A 134 21.48 4.48 7.32
N GLY A 135 20.65 5.47 6.95
CA GLY A 135 20.93 6.49 5.92
C GLY A 135 20.31 6.23 4.55
N GLY A 136 19.78 5.03 4.29
CA GLY A 136 18.97 4.76 3.10
C GLY A 136 17.51 5.12 3.31
N TRP A 137 16.82 5.43 2.22
CA TRP A 137 15.38 5.71 2.18
C TRP A 137 14.81 5.26 0.83
N ALA A 138 13.48 5.27 0.68
CA ALA A 138 12.81 5.02 -0.59
C ALA A 138 11.56 5.90 -0.73
N THR A 139 11.19 6.31 -1.93
CA THR A 139 9.85 6.86 -2.20
C THR A 139 9.01 5.75 -2.81
N ILE A 140 7.76 5.64 -2.36
CA ILE A 140 6.78 4.72 -2.93
C ILE A 140 5.59 5.56 -3.40
N THR A 141 5.26 5.45 -4.68
CA THR A 141 4.09 6.13 -5.25
C THR A 141 3.21 5.08 -5.94
N THR A 142 1.91 5.09 -5.65
CA THR A 142 0.93 4.24 -6.36
C THR A 142 0.64 4.85 -7.73
N CYS A 143 0.70 4.04 -8.78
CA CYS A 143 0.51 4.46 -10.16
C CYS A 143 -0.37 3.46 -10.91
N ALA A 144 -1.12 3.92 -11.90
CA ALA A 144 -2.02 3.09 -12.71
C ALA A 144 -2.34 3.72 -14.06
N ASP A 145 -2.88 2.94 -14.98
CA ASP A 145 -3.49 3.45 -16.21
C ASP A 145 -4.91 3.94 -15.91
N LEU A 146 -5.31 5.07 -16.50
CA LEU A 146 -6.67 5.62 -16.37
C LEU A 146 -7.58 5.02 -17.45
N LEU A 147 -8.60 4.27 -17.04
CA LEU A 147 -9.60 3.67 -17.93
C LEU A 147 -10.82 4.55 -18.13
N ASP A 148 -11.39 5.07 -17.03
CA ASP A 148 -12.57 5.93 -17.08
C ASP A 148 -12.21 7.40 -16.85
N SER A 149 -12.07 8.14 -17.94
CA SER A 149 -11.85 9.59 -17.92
C SER A 149 -13.01 10.42 -17.32
N THR A 150 -14.17 9.80 -17.05
CA THR A 150 -15.27 10.45 -16.33
C THR A 150 -15.21 10.26 -14.82
N PHE A 151 -14.28 9.42 -14.35
CA PHE A 151 -14.14 9.04 -12.94
C PHE A 151 -15.47 8.58 -12.35
N ALA A 152 -16.11 7.57 -12.97
CA ALA A 152 -17.43 7.08 -12.60
C ALA A 152 -18.52 8.18 -12.56
N GLY A 153 -18.34 9.26 -13.32
CA GLY A 153 -19.22 10.42 -13.32
C GLY A 153 -19.08 11.35 -12.11
N LEU A 154 -18.00 11.23 -11.34
CA LEU A 154 -17.72 12.10 -10.19
C LEU A 154 -17.44 13.54 -10.62
N LEU A 155 -16.81 13.76 -11.78
CA LEU A 155 -16.37 15.10 -12.17
C LEU A 155 -17.54 16.10 -12.35
N PRO A 156 -17.40 17.34 -11.85
CA PRO A 156 -18.44 18.38 -11.98
C PRO A 156 -18.55 18.95 -13.41
N GLY A 157 -17.59 18.62 -14.26
CA GLY A 157 -17.51 19.05 -15.66
C GLY A 157 -16.80 18.01 -16.51
N LYS A 158 -16.55 18.35 -17.78
CA LYS A 158 -15.84 17.48 -18.71
C LYS A 158 -14.35 17.49 -18.40
N LEU A 159 -13.72 16.31 -18.33
CA LEU A 159 -12.27 16.22 -18.21
C LEU A 159 -11.57 16.96 -19.36
N VAL A 160 -10.63 17.83 -19.01
CA VAL A 160 -9.74 18.52 -19.95
C VAL A 160 -8.35 17.89 -19.92
N SER A 161 -7.78 17.69 -18.73
CA SER A 161 -6.43 17.12 -18.59
C SER A 161 -6.22 16.47 -17.23
N VAL A 162 -5.36 15.46 -17.20
CA VAL A 162 -4.80 14.87 -15.98
C VAL A 162 -3.45 15.52 -15.72
N LEU A 163 -3.26 16.08 -14.52
CA LEU A 163 -2.06 16.82 -14.11
C LEU A 163 -1.05 15.96 -13.35
N ASN A 164 -1.41 14.72 -12.99
CA ASN A 164 -0.50 13.74 -12.40
C ASN A 164 0.75 13.56 -13.25
N ARG A 165 1.87 13.28 -12.59
CA ARG A 165 3.08 12.86 -13.31
C ARG A 165 2.81 11.52 -13.98
N GLU A 166 3.37 11.34 -15.17
CA GLU A 166 3.54 10.00 -15.74
C GLU A 166 4.55 9.23 -14.88
N GLY A 167 4.25 7.96 -14.61
CA GLY A 167 5.20 7.04 -13.98
C GLY A 167 6.33 6.70 -14.93
N ASP A 168 7.55 6.50 -14.42
CA ASP A 168 8.68 6.13 -15.28
C ASP A 168 8.50 4.72 -15.87
N LEU A 169 7.57 3.94 -15.29
CA LEU A 169 7.23 2.58 -15.64
C LEU A 169 5.81 2.44 -16.21
N GLY A 170 5.19 3.57 -16.61
CA GLY A 170 3.85 3.64 -17.21
C GLY A 170 2.78 4.26 -16.30
N GLY A 171 1.62 4.57 -16.87
CA GLY A 171 0.47 5.13 -16.14
C GLY A 171 0.68 6.53 -15.56
N PHE A 172 -0.30 6.97 -14.80
CA PHE A 172 -0.26 8.17 -13.97
C PHE A 172 0.02 7.80 -12.52
N CYS A 173 0.88 8.55 -11.86
CA CYS A 173 1.20 8.33 -10.46
C CYS A 173 0.46 9.32 -9.56
N SER A 174 0.01 8.83 -8.40
CA SER A 174 -0.62 9.63 -7.36
C SER A 174 0.20 10.89 -7.03
N ILE A 175 -0.50 11.99 -6.71
CA ILE A 175 0.15 13.19 -6.16
C ILE A 175 0.57 12.99 -4.69
N GLU A 176 0.03 11.96 -4.02
CA GLU A 176 0.47 11.48 -2.71
C GLU A 176 1.51 10.37 -2.85
N GLN A 177 2.39 10.26 -1.85
CA GLN A 177 3.43 9.25 -1.84
C GLN A 177 3.88 8.96 -0.40
N VAL A 178 4.41 7.77 -0.20
CA VAL A 178 5.17 7.45 1.00
C VAL A 178 6.61 7.89 0.79
N GLY A 179 6.99 9.01 1.41
CA GLY A 179 8.27 9.66 1.17
C GLY A 179 9.37 9.34 2.16
N LYS A 180 10.47 10.07 2.02
CA LYS A 180 11.68 9.95 2.82
C LYS A 180 11.43 10.16 4.32
N GLU A 181 10.52 11.05 4.67
CA GLU A 181 10.11 11.35 6.04
C GLU A 181 9.59 10.13 6.80
N ILE A 182 9.03 9.15 6.10
CA ILE A 182 8.57 7.87 6.65
C ILE A 182 9.64 6.78 6.48
N THR A 183 10.30 6.72 5.33
CA THR A 183 11.15 5.57 4.95
C THR A 183 12.64 5.76 5.24
N GLU A 184 13.10 6.95 5.62
CA GLU A 184 14.50 7.15 5.98
C GLU A 184 14.86 6.28 7.18
N ARG A 185 15.85 5.41 7.02
CA ARG A 185 16.32 4.56 8.11
C ARG A 185 17.11 5.41 9.12
N PRO A 186 16.57 5.70 10.32
CA PRO A 186 17.30 6.47 11.31
C PRO A 186 18.37 5.60 11.98
N LYS A 187 19.25 6.25 12.75
CA LYS A 187 20.06 5.52 13.73
C LYS A 187 19.16 5.10 14.90
N GLY A 188 19.26 3.85 15.33
CA GLY A 188 18.50 3.34 16.48
C GLY A 188 17.18 2.68 16.10
N LYS A 189 16.14 2.87 16.92
CA LYS A 189 14.83 2.25 16.76
C LYS A 189 14.06 2.88 15.60
N SER A 190 13.37 2.07 14.81
CA SER A 190 12.34 2.52 13.87
C SER A 190 10.95 2.20 14.41
N VAL A 191 10.00 3.06 14.06
CA VAL A 191 8.60 3.04 14.45
C VAL A 191 7.79 2.75 13.20
N PHE A 192 6.67 2.04 13.35
CA PHE A 192 5.73 1.86 12.25
C PHE A 192 4.90 3.11 12.01
N THR A 193 4.57 3.35 10.75
CA THR A 193 3.69 4.45 10.33
C THR A 193 2.58 3.87 9.46
N ASN A 194 1.34 4.29 9.70
CA ASN A 194 0.21 3.99 8.82
C ASN A 194 0.43 4.71 7.48
N VAL A 195 0.33 3.98 6.38
CA VAL A 195 0.51 4.50 5.00
C VAL A 195 -0.61 3.98 4.08
N THR A 196 -1.77 3.71 4.66
CA THR A 196 -2.88 3.04 3.96
C THR A 196 -3.41 3.90 2.82
N ALA A 197 -3.63 5.19 3.05
CA ALA A 197 -4.14 6.09 2.03
C ALA A 197 -3.20 6.17 0.83
N GLU A 198 -1.89 6.36 1.05
CA GLU A 198 -0.90 6.55 0.00
C GLU A 198 -0.64 5.29 -0.84
N LEU A 199 -0.80 4.10 -0.25
CA LEU A 199 -0.47 2.83 -0.90
C LEU A 199 -1.68 2.06 -1.44
N LEU A 200 -2.89 2.33 -0.95
CA LEU A 200 -4.13 1.68 -1.42
C LEU A 200 -5.00 2.60 -2.27
N THR A 201 -4.56 3.83 -2.55
CA THR A 201 -5.31 4.75 -3.42
C THR A 201 -4.38 5.55 -4.33
N ILE A 202 -4.96 6.12 -5.37
CA ILE A 202 -4.35 7.12 -6.25
C ILE A 202 -5.17 8.41 -6.11
N VAL A 203 -4.49 9.52 -5.85
CA VAL A 203 -5.10 10.85 -5.96
C VAL A 203 -4.76 11.42 -7.34
N PHE A 204 -5.78 11.54 -8.17
CA PHE A 204 -5.71 12.20 -9.46
C PHE A 204 -5.98 13.69 -9.30
N GLN A 205 -5.09 14.54 -9.78
CA GLN A 205 -5.32 15.97 -9.95
C GLN A 205 -5.69 16.22 -11.40
N VAL A 206 -6.87 16.75 -11.66
CA VAL A 206 -7.40 16.93 -13.01
C VAL A 206 -7.94 18.33 -13.21
N THR A 207 -7.95 18.81 -14.46
CA THR A 207 -8.66 20.03 -14.82
C THR A 207 -9.96 19.70 -15.54
N VAL A 208 -11.03 20.42 -15.22
CA VAL A 208 -12.36 20.23 -15.81
C VAL A 208 -12.86 21.50 -16.51
N ASP A 209 -13.67 21.28 -17.55
CA ASP A 209 -14.42 22.29 -18.29
C ASP A 209 -15.89 22.22 -17.85
N LEU A 210 -16.37 23.28 -17.20
CA LEU A 210 -17.69 23.37 -16.59
C LEU A 210 -18.75 23.88 -17.56
N ASP A 211 -18.37 24.67 -18.58
CA ASP A 211 -19.31 25.34 -19.50
C ASP A 211 -19.35 24.75 -20.92
N GLY A 212 -18.42 23.84 -21.22
CA GLY A 212 -18.33 23.10 -22.48
C GLY A 212 -17.60 23.84 -23.60
N ASP A 213 -16.89 24.93 -23.32
CA ASP A 213 -16.14 25.69 -24.32
C ASP A 213 -14.77 25.07 -24.69
N GLY A 214 -14.34 24.03 -23.96
CA GLY A 214 -13.10 23.31 -24.14
C GLY A 214 -11.91 23.90 -23.37
N ILE A 215 -12.12 24.87 -22.48
CA ILE A 215 -11.11 25.49 -21.63
C ILE A 215 -11.23 24.95 -20.20
N ALA A 216 -10.10 24.75 -19.53
CA ALA A 216 -10.09 24.37 -18.12
C ALA A 216 -10.57 25.53 -17.24
N ASP A 217 -11.62 25.28 -16.44
CA ASP A 217 -12.19 26.22 -15.48
C ASP A 217 -11.69 25.99 -14.07
N GLU A 218 -11.53 24.72 -13.69
CA GLU A 218 -11.26 24.31 -12.31
C GLU A 218 -10.30 23.13 -12.26
N THR A 219 -9.56 23.02 -11.15
CA THR A 219 -8.76 21.84 -10.80
C THR A 219 -9.49 21.08 -9.70
N VAL A 220 -9.70 19.79 -9.92
CA VAL A 220 -10.41 18.88 -9.02
C VAL A 220 -9.46 17.73 -8.69
N CYS A 221 -9.52 17.24 -7.45
CA CYS A 221 -8.83 16.01 -7.10
C CYS A 221 -9.81 14.88 -6.80
N VAL A 222 -9.52 13.73 -7.38
CA VAL A 222 -10.31 12.51 -7.21
C VAL A 222 -9.42 11.46 -6.58
N ARG A 223 -9.81 10.93 -5.42
CA ARG A 223 -9.17 9.77 -4.81
C ARG A 223 -9.86 8.53 -5.35
N VAL A 224 -9.08 7.61 -5.91
CA VAL A 224 -9.54 6.35 -6.50
C VAL A 224 -8.84 5.20 -5.79
N PRO A 225 -9.55 4.21 -5.25
CA PRO A 225 -8.93 3.01 -4.67
C PRO A 225 -8.18 2.20 -5.72
N ILE A 226 -7.18 1.43 -5.30
CA ILE A 226 -6.66 0.33 -6.15
C ILE A 226 -7.78 -0.67 -6.43
N PHE A 227 -7.78 -1.26 -7.62
CA PHE A 227 -8.76 -2.23 -8.12
C PHE A 227 -10.15 -1.67 -8.43
N ASP A 228 -10.30 -0.35 -8.42
CA ASP A 228 -11.49 0.34 -8.91
C ASP A 228 -11.55 0.33 -10.45
N ASP A 229 -12.76 0.26 -11.02
CA ASP A 229 -12.95 0.16 -12.49
C ASP A 229 -12.56 1.42 -13.27
N ILE A 230 -12.27 2.52 -12.57
CA ILE A 230 -11.71 3.75 -13.14
C ILE A 230 -10.25 3.53 -13.59
N ILE A 231 -9.51 2.58 -13.01
CA ILE A 231 -8.08 2.36 -13.27
C ILE A 231 -7.75 0.89 -13.57
N GLU A 232 -6.56 0.65 -14.12
CA GLU A 232 -5.99 -0.70 -14.27
C GLU A 232 -4.46 -0.69 -14.21
N ASN A 233 -3.85 -1.88 -14.21
CA ASN A 233 -2.39 -2.07 -14.23
C ASN A 233 -1.68 -1.37 -13.06
N GLU A 234 -2.30 -1.39 -11.88
CA GLU A 234 -1.82 -0.72 -10.69
C GLU A 234 -0.48 -1.28 -10.24
N TYR A 235 0.40 -0.39 -9.80
CA TYR A 235 1.68 -0.77 -9.25
C TYR A 235 2.19 0.27 -8.26
N TRP A 236 3.09 -0.17 -7.37
CA TRP A 236 3.93 0.74 -6.61
C TRP A 236 5.23 1.00 -7.37
N GLU A 237 5.46 2.27 -7.74
CA GLU A 237 6.78 2.74 -8.18
C GLU A 237 7.68 2.87 -6.94
N TYR A 238 8.58 1.90 -6.73
CA TYR A 238 9.50 1.90 -5.60
C TYR A 238 10.83 2.53 -6.01
N ASP A 239 11.02 3.83 -5.74
CA ASP A 239 12.26 4.55 -6.01
C ASP A 239 13.20 4.46 -4.81
N ASN A 240 14.20 3.57 -4.89
CA ASN A 240 15.09 3.27 -3.78
C ASN A 240 16.35 4.15 -3.81
N HIS A 241 16.73 4.66 -2.63
CA HIS A 241 17.91 5.50 -2.41
C HIS A 241 18.79 4.87 -1.33
N GLY A 242 19.10 3.58 -1.49
CA GLY A 242 19.99 2.82 -0.62
C GLY A 242 19.32 2.20 0.61
N LEU A 243 17.98 2.17 0.69
CA LEU A 243 17.27 1.48 1.77
C LEU A 243 17.43 -0.03 1.62
N LYS A 244 17.99 -0.66 2.67
CA LYS A 244 18.29 -2.10 2.66
C LYS A 244 17.09 -2.97 3.01
N LEU A 245 16.17 -2.47 3.83
CA LEU A 245 15.00 -3.23 4.25
C LEU A 245 13.87 -2.27 4.63
N LEU A 246 12.73 -2.39 3.96
CA LEU A 246 11.46 -1.87 4.43
C LEU A 246 10.61 -3.05 4.88
N GLN A 247 10.03 -2.96 6.07
CA GLN A 247 9.12 -3.97 6.58
C GLN A 247 7.70 -3.46 6.48
N VAL A 248 6.82 -4.28 5.90
CA VAL A 248 5.40 -3.95 5.66
C VAL A 248 4.53 -4.95 6.42
N TRP A 249 3.66 -4.43 7.27
CA TRP A 249 2.68 -5.19 8.05
C TRP A 249 1.28 -4.76 7.63
N ILE A 250 0.40 -5.73 7.44
CA ILE A 250 -1.01 -5.50 7.11
C ILE A 250 -1.86 -5.95 8.30
N TYR A 251 -2.80 -5.10 8.69
CA TYR A 251 -3.62 -5.28 9.88
C TYR A 251 -5.11 -5.29 9.56
N ASP A 252 -5.85 -6.08 10.35
CA ASP A 252 -7.31 -6.17 10.38
C ASP A 252 -7.88 -4.99 11.18
N ASN A 253 -7.78 -3.81 10.61
CA ASN A 253 -8.41 -2.61 11.13
C ASN A 253 -8.68 -1.66 9.98
N GLU A 254 -9.75 -0.90 10.12
CA GLU A 254 -10.11 0.12 9.15
C GLU A 254 -9.20 1.35 9.27
N THR A 255 -8.98 2.04 8.14
CA THR A 255 -8.37 3.38 8.09
C THR A 255 -9.23 4.30 7.24
N ASP A 256 -9.62 5.46 7.79
CA ASP A 256 -10.26 6.55 7.03
C ASP A 256 -9.20 7.19 6.11
N VAL A 257 -9.26 6.93 4.81
CA VAL A 257 -8.29 7.45 3.84
C VAL A 257 -8.49 8.95 3.56
N SER A 258 -9.57 9.56 4.06
CA SER A 258 -9.84 10.99 3.91
C SER A 258 -9.22 11.86 5.01
N GLU A 259 -8.62 11.26 6.05
CA GLU A 259 -8.04 12.02 7.17
C GLU A 259 -6.88 12.94 6.72
N GLY A 260 -6.13 12.54 5.69
CA GLY A 260 -5.00 13.29 5.12
C GLY A 260 -5.36 14.34 4.06
N ASP A 261 -6.63 14.38 3.60
CA ASP A 261 -7.04 15.19 2.45
C ASP A 261 -6.83 16.69 2.64
N GLY A 262 -6.82 17.16 3.89
CA GLY A 262 -6.59 18.59 4.20
C GLY A 262 -5.20 19.10 3.81
N GLU A 263 -4.24 18.22 3.55
CA GLU A 263 -2.89 18.60 3.11
C GLU A 263 -2.77 18.76 1.58
N LEU A 264 -3.82 18.41 0.83
CA LEU A 264 -3.86 18.46 -0.64
C LEU A 264 -4.23 19.85 -1.19
N GLU A 265 -3.84 20.95 -0.53
CA GLU A 265 -4.21 22.32 -0.91
C GLU A 265 -3.87 22.62 -2.40
N GLY A 266 -4.89 23.00 -3.19
CA GLY A 266 -4.80 23.17 -4.64
C GLY A 266 -5.40 22.02 -5.45
N CYS A 267 -5.84 20.98 -4.73
CA CYS A 267 -7.22 20.54 -4.70
C CYS A 267 -8.03 21.50 -3.78
#